data_AF-A0A2E7QC92-F1
#
_entry.id   AF-A0A2E7QC92-F1
#
_cell.length_a   1.000
_cell.length_b   1.000
_cell.length_c   1.000
_cell.angle_alpha   90.00
_cell.angle_beta   90.00
_cell.angle_gamma   90.00
#
_symmetry.space_group_name_H-M   'P 1'
#
loop_
_entity.id
_entity.type
_entity.pdbx_description
1 polymer ?
#
loop_
_entity_poly.entity_id
_entity_poly.type
_entity_poly.pdbx_seq_one_letter_code
_entity_poly.pdbx_strand_id
1 'polypeptide(L)' 'MVTSADAEWLISKAGLNGLESIVPLEGGWDNTNLQLMMEDGSSFVLKAWFANTVEEVGRVIDRHIHLHENG' A
#
# COMPACT_ATOMS: atom_id res chain seq x y z
N MET A 1 -4.67 -1.78 9.14
CA MET A 1 -5.37 -0.60 8.59
C MET A 1 -4.30 0.47 8.37
N VAL A 2 -4.28 1.10 7.20
CA VAL A 2 -3.28 2.13 6.87
C VAL A 2 -3.61 3.40 7.66
N THR A 3 -2.64 3.91 8.42
CA THR A 3 -2.79 5.17 9.17
C THR A 3 -2.50 6.38 8.29
N SER A 4 -2.81 7.59 8.76
CA SER A 4 -2.46 8.81 8.02
C SER A 4 -0.96 8.99 7.83
N ALA A 5 -0.16 8.61 8.84
CA ALA A 5 1.29 8.64 8.75
C ALA A 5 1.82 7.64 7.70
N ASP A 6 1.21 6.45 7.61
CA ASP A 6 1.58 5.46 6.59
C ASP A 6 1.26 5.98 5.18
N ALA A 7 0.08 6.59 5.00
CA ALA A 7 -0.32 7.17 3.71
C ALA A 7 0.63 8.31 3.30
N GLU A 8 0.94 9.22 4.22
CA GLU A 8 1.86 10.34 3.98
C GLU A 8 3.28 9.85 3.65
N TRP A 9 3.77 8.84 4.37
CA TRP A 9 5.04 8.22 4.06
C TRP A 9 5.03 7.55 2.68
N LEU A 10 3.98 6.80 2.33
CA LEU A 10 3.87 6.11 1.03
C LEU A 10 3.86 7.11 -0.14
N ILE A 11 3.06 8.17 -0.06
CA ILE A 11 3.00 9.16 -1.14
C ILE A 11 4.31 9.94 -1.30
N SER A 12 5.06 10.15 -0.19
CA SER A 12 6.39 10.76 -0.25
C SER A 12 7.37 9.93 -1.09
N LYS A 13 7.23 8.59 -1.07
CA LYS A 13 8.03 7.70 -1.92
C LYS A 13 7.67 7.79 -3.40
N ALA A 14 6.45 8.25 -3.70
CA ALA A 14 6.01 8.54 -5.06
C ALA A 14 6.31 9.98 -5.51
N GLY A 15 6.96 10.80 -4.67
CA GLY A 15 7.26 12.21 -4.97
C GLY A 15 6.07 13.15 -4.77
N LEU A 16 5.01 12.69 -4.12
CA LEU A 16 3.82 13.48 -3.76
C LEU A 16 3.95 13.97 -2.32
N ASN A 17 3.44 15.16 -2.02
CA ASN A 17 3.43 15.77 -0.68
C ASN A 17 2.18 16.64 -0.51
N GLY A 18 1.90 17.09 0.72
CA GLY A 18 0.75 17.96 1.01
C GLY A 18 -0.55 17.16 1.09
N LEU A 19 -0.55 16.10 1.90
CA LEU A 19 -1.75 15.32 2.17
C LEU A 19 -2.68 16.12 3.09
N GLU A 20 -3.85 16.49 2.60
CA GLU A 20 -4.83 17.26 3.37
C GLU A 20 -5.78 16.34 4.13
N SER A 21 -6.32 15.30 3.46
CA SER A 21 -7.25 14.37 4.10
C SER A 21 -7.27 12.98 3.48
N ILE A 22 -7.76 12.02 4.27
CA ILE A 22 -7.87 10.62 3.91
C ILE A 22 -9.30 10.16 4.20
N VAL A 23 -9.95 9.59 3.19
CA VAL A 23 -11.32 9.06 3.32
C VAL A 23 -11.34 7.59 2.87
N PRO A 24 -11.86 6.66 3.68
CA PRO A 24 -12.07 5.29 3.24
C PRO A 24 -13.05 5.23 2.08
N LEU A 25 -12.74 4.44 1.06
CA LEU A 25 -13.65 4.16 -0.05
C LEU A 25 -14.22 2.75 0.09
N GLU A 26 -15.51 2.60 -0.23
CA GLU A 26 -16.13 1.28 -0.34
C GLU A 26 -15.60 0.50 -1.55
N GLY A 27 -15.58 -0.82 -1.40
CA GLY A 27 -15.09 -1.75 -2.43
C GLY A 27 -13.59 -2.05 -2.32
N GLY A 28 -13.14 -3.01 -3.13
CA GLY A 28 -11.79 -3.58 -3.04
C GLY A 28 -11.85 -4.99 -2.44
N TRP A 29 -11.43 -5.98 -3.21
CA TRP A 29 -11.25 -7.33 -2.68
C TRP A 29 -9.93 -7.34 -1.90
N ASP A 30 -10.03 -7.56 -0.59
CA ASP A 30 -8.93 -7.69 0.38
C ASP A 30 -7.89 -6.54 0.45
N ASN A 31 -8.22 -5.41 -0.17
CA ASN A 31 -7.36 -4.24 -0.27
C ASN A 31 -7.98 -3.05 0.46
N THR A 32 -7.14 -2.29 1.18
CA THR A 32 -7.55 -0.99 1.68
C THR A 32 -7.59 -0.01 0.50
N ASN A 33 -8.75 0.58 0.23
CA ASN A 33 -8.91 1.68 -0.73
C ASN A 33 -9.14 2.98 0.04
N LEU A 34 -8.22 3.93 -0.13
CA LEU A 34 -8.31 5.26 0.49
C LEU A 34 -8.32 6.32 -0.60
N GLN A 35 -9.23 7.28 -0.51
CA GLN A 35 -9.13 8.54 -1.24
C GLN A 35 -8.19 9.46 -0.48
N LEU A 36 -7.22 10.03 -1.18
CA LEU A 36 -6.31 11.04 -0.70
C LEU A 36 -6.66 12.37 -1.36
N MET A 37 -6.91 13.40 -0.56
CA MET A 37 -7.07 14.78 -1.03
C MET A 37 -5.79 15.54 -0.74
N MET A 38 -5.29 16.25 -1.75
CA MET A 38 -4.06 17.02 -1.67
C MET A 38 -4.37 18.50 -1.50
N GLU A 39 -3.45 19.26 -0.90
CA GLU A 39 -3.57 20.72 -0.71
C GLU A 39 -3.72 21.50 -2.03
N ASP A 40 -3.20 20.96 -3.15
CA ASP A 40 -3.35 21.56 -4.48
C ASP A 40 -4.72 21.27 -5.13
N GLY A 41 -5.61 20.59 -4.41
CA GLY A 41 -6.93 20.19 -4.87
C GLY A 41 -6.96 18.94 -5.73
N SER A 42 -5.81 18.32 -6.02
CA SER A 42 -5.75 17.03 -6.69
C SER A 42 -6.20 15.89 -5.77
N SER A 43 -6.63 14.77 -6.36
CA SER A 43 -7.08 13.59 -5.62
C SER A 43 -6.47 12.31 -6.16
N PHE A 44 -6.06 11.43 -5.26
CA PHE A 44 -5.49 10.13 -5.59
C PHE A 44 -6.26 9.00 -4.89
N VAL A 45 -6.16 7.78 -5.42
CA VAL A 45 -6.63 6.57 -4.74
C VAL A 45 -5.43 5.74 -4.32
N LEU A 46 -5.22 5.61 -3.02
CA LEU A 46 -4.23 4.71 -2.45
C LEU A 46 -4.86 3.32 -2.28
N LYS A 47 -4.28 2.35 -2.99
CA LYS A 47 -4.60 0.93 -2.83
C LYS A 47 -3.45 0.24 -2.12
N ALA A 48 -3.69 -0.20 -0.90
CA ALA A 48 -2.71 -0.91 -0.10
C ALA A 48 -3.19 -2.33 0.18
N TRP A 49 -2.40 -3.31 -0.25
CA TRP A 49 -2.66 -4.70 0.05
C TRP A 49 -2.12 -5.05 1.44
N PHE A 50 -3.01 -5.51 2.32
CA PHE A 50 -2.69 -5.84 3.70
C PHE A 50 -2.95 -7.33 4.00
N ALA A 51 -2.60 -8.25 3.08
CA ALA A 51 -2.85 -9.68 3.30
C ALA A 51 -1.68 -10.46 3.91
N ASN A 52 -0.44 -9.97 3.82
CA ASN A 52 0.74 -10.73 4.27
C ASN A 52 1.70 -9.86 5.07
N THR A 53 2.35 -10.45 6.07
CA THR A 53 3.47 -9.81 6.78
C THR A 53 4.74 -9.85 5.94
N VAL A 54 5.74 -9.05 6.28
CA VAL A 54 7.04 -9.07 5.60
C VAL A 54 7.69 -10.46 5.69
N GLU A 55 7.54 -11.13 6.84
CA GLU A 55 8.05 -12.48 7.07
C GLU A 55 7.33 -13.51 6.17
N GLU A 56 6.01 -13.39 6.02
CA GLU A 56 5.22 -14.26 5.16
C GLU A 56 5.60 -14.08 3.68
N VAL A 57 5.84 -12.83 3.24
CA VAL A 57 6.36 -12.52 1.90
C VAL A 57 7.76 -13.12 1.71
N GLY A 58 8.65 -12.98 2.69
CA GLY A 58 9.97 -13.59 2.69
C GLY A 58 9.90 -15.11 2.50
N ARG A 59 9.02 -15.77 3.26
CA ARG A 59 8.78 -17.22 3.15
C ARG A 59 8.34 -17.66 1.75
N VAL A 60 7.50 -16.87 1.08
CA VAL A 60 7.04 -17.15 -0.29
C VAL A 60 8.19 -17.00 -1.30
N ILE A 61 9.02 -15.97 -1.13
CA ILE A 61 10.21 -15.72 -1.97
C ILE A 61 11.20 -16.87 -1.83
N ASP A 62 11.56 -17.24 -0.59
CA ASP A 62 12.53 -18.31 -0.31
C ASP A 62 12.08 -19.65 -0.92
N ARG A 63 10.79 -19.95 -0.83
CA ARG A 63 10.21 -21.15 -1.44
C ARG A 63 10.36 -21.13 -2.97
N HIS A 64 10.13 -19.99 -3.62
CA HIS A 64 10.29 -19.87 -5.08
C HIS A 64 11.75 -20.00 -5.49
N ILE A 65 12.69 -19.42 -4.75
CA ILE A 65 14.13 -19.56 -5.01
C ILE A 65 14.51 -21.04 -4.92
N HIS A 66 14.14 -21.73 -3.83
CA HIS A 66 14.44 -23.14 -3.67
C HIS A 66 13.88 -24.01 -4.80
N LEU A 67 12.62 -23.78 -5.20
CA LEU A 67 12.00 -24.49 -6.32
C LEU A 67 12.70 -24.20 -7.65
N HIS A 68 13.18 -22.98 -7.86
CA HIS A 68 13.91 -22.63 -9.08
C HIS A 68 15.29 -23.30 -9.14
N GLU A 69 15.98 -23.40 -8.00
CA GLU A 69 17.32 -23.99 -7.91
C GLU A 69 17.32 -25.52 -7.93
N ASN A 70 16.21 -26.16 -7.52
CA ASN A 70 16.15 -27.61 -7.27
C ASN A 70 15.03 -28.34 -8.05
N GLY A 71 14.33 -27.63 -8.95
CA GLY A 71 13.19 -28.14 -9.75
C GLY A 71 13.54 -28.42 -11.20
#